data_AF-A0A2A4GH15-F1
#
_entry.id   AF-A0A2A4GH15-F1
#
_cell.length_a   1.000
_cell.length_b   1.000
_cell.length_c   1.000
_cell.angle_alpha   90.00
_cell.angle_beta   90.00
_cell.angle_gamma   90.00
#
_symmetry.space_group_name_H-M   'P 1'
#
loop_
_entity.id
_entity.type
_entity.pdbx_description
1 polymer ?
#
loop_
_entity_poly.entity_id
_entity_poly.type
_entity_poly.pdbx_seq_one_letter_code
_entity_poly.pdbx_strand_id
1 'polypeptide(L)'
;MAKNNDAASVLAFEKKLVPSDGYLFGCQWETKEQATPLALQEKSVRGTISNRFNKKDAGDFKKDPAKLDAKVESPNLQRVDACALGQDHDTLKLHFTLKVLGGLAQPSACNNTLFKQSYSAAVSQYIAKYGCFELAKRYATNLANARFLWRNRVGAEDIEVQVKALNKGAEQAWTFNSKQFSTRHFDHNDSQINSLADRIAQALASETDHLMLQIDCYAKVGKAQEVYPSEELVLDKGNSKTKKSKILYAVNEHAAMHSQKIGNALRSIDTWYPDYASEEQSAGAIAIEPYGAVTNLGKAFRTPKDKQDFYTFFDKWARGESLPREEDEHYVMAVLVRGGVFGESDK
;
A
#
# COMPACT_ATOMS: atom_id res chain seq x y z
N MET A 1 -32.37 -4.52 28.15
CA MET A 1 -31.20 -4.84 27.30
C MET A 1 -30.02 -5.02 28.23
N ALA A 2 -29.50 -6.24 28.36
CA ALA A 2 -28.30 -6.46 29.15
C ALA A 2 -27.15 -5.68 28.50
N LYS A 3 -26.41 -4.89 29.28
CA LYS A 3 -25.15 -4.30 28.81
C LYS A 3 -24.27 -5.45 28.34
N ASN A 4 -23.76 -5.39 27.11
CA ASN A 4 -22.66 -6.24 26.68
C ASN A 4 -21.49 -5.94 27.62
N ASN A 5 -21.26 -6.80 28.60
CA ASN A 5 -20.21 -6.61 29.62
C ASN A 5 -18.79 -6.74 29.03
N ASP A 6 -18.69 -7.02 27.73
CA ASP A 6 -17.49 -7.26 26.94
C ASP A 6 -17.28 -6.22 25.82
N ALA A 7 -18.05 -5.13 25.79
CA ALA A 7 -17.80 -4.02 24.85
C ALA A 7 -16.46 -3.32 25.16
N ALA A 8 -15.66 -3.05 24.12
CA ALA A 8 -14.36 -2.38 24.23
C ALA A 8 -14.38 -1.02 23.50
N SER A 9 -14.69 0.05 24.24
CA SER A 9 -14.74 1.41 23.68
C SER A 9 -13.36 2.02 23.39
N VAL A 10 -12.30 1.45 23.98
CA VAL A 10 -10.92 1.77 23.61
C VAL A 10 -10.27 0.48 23.15
N LEU A 11 -10.04 0.37 21.84
CA LEU A 11 -9.37 -0.77 21.22
C LEU A 11 -8.44 -0.27 20.11
N ALA A 12 -7.16 -0.63 20.18
CA ALA A 12 -6.18 -0.27 19.17
C ALA A 12 -5.16 -1.38 18.94
N PHE A 13 -4.66 -1.44 17.72
CA PHE A 13 -3.64 -2.38 17.27
C PHE A 13 -2.55 -1.65 16.50
N GLU A 14 -1.31 -1.89 16.89
CA GLU A 14 -0.14 -1.46 16.13
C GLU A 14 -0.01 -2.27 14.84
N LYS A 15 0.38 -1.59 13.75
CA LYS A 15 0.72 -2.23 12.47
C LYS A 15 1.85 -3.25 12.65
N LYS A 16 1.75 -4.38 11.96
CA LYS A 16 2.73 -5.48 12.00
C LYS A 16 3.64 -5.55 10.78
N LEU A 17 3.25 -4.89 9.68
CA LEU A 17 4.12 -4.60 8.55
C LEU A 17 4.54 -3.13 8.58
N VAL A 18 5.82 -2.88 8.82
CA VAL A 18 6.36 -1.54 9.02
C VAL A 18 7.46 -1.27 7.98
N PRO A 19 7.08 -0.83 6.76
CA PRO A 19 8.05 -0.37 5.79
C PRO A 19 8.66 0.98 6.21
N SER A 20 9.94 1.20 5.88
CA SER A 20 10.53 2.53 5.84
C SER A 20 9.99 3.32 4.63
N ASP A 21 10.38 4.59 4.51
CA ASP A 21 10.27 5.25 3.22
C ASP A 21 11.14 4.55 2.18
N GLY A 22 10.75 4.65 0.92
CA GLY A 22 11.45 4.03 -0.20
C GLY A 22 12.22 5.05 -1.02
N TYR A 23 13.54 4.89 -1.05
CA TYR A 23 14.46 5.84 -1.65
C TYR A 23 14.73 5.49 -3.11
N LEU A 24 14.67 6.49 -3.99
CA LEU A 24 14.82 6.30 -5.43
C LEU A 24 16.24 6.62 -5.89
N PHE A 25 16.86 5.70 -6.62
CA PHE A 25 18.19 5.84 -7.19
C PHE A 25 18.15 5.56 -8.69
N GLY A 26 19.10 6.10 -9.44
CA GLY A 26 19.34 5.74 -10.83
C GLY A 26 20.61 4.90 -10.96
N CYS A 27 20.59 3.94 -11.87
CA CYS A 27 21.75 3.11 -12.24
C CYS A 27 21.61 2.60 -13.68
N GLN A 28 22.61 1.85 -14.16
CA GLN A 28 22.49 1.04 -15.36
C GLN A 28 22.11 -0.40 -15.00
N TRP A 29 21.32 -1.05 -15.85
CA TRP A 29 20.84 -2.42 -15.61
C TRP A 29 21.97 -3.45 -15.38
N GLU A 30 23.08 -3.27 -16.10
CA GLU A 30 24.26 -4.15 -16.03
C GLU A 30 25.16 -3.85 -14.80
N THR A 31 25.00 -2.68 -14.17
CA THR A 31 25.83 -2.23 -13.03
C THR A 31 24.97 -1.71 -11.87
N LYS A 32 23.98 -2.51 -11.47
CA LYS A 32 22.99 -2.21 -10.40
C LYS A 32 23.58 -1.71 -9.07
N GLU A 33 24.79 -2.15 -8.74
CA GLU A 33 25.50 -1.76 -7.51
C GLU A 33 25.95 -0.28 -7.54
N GLN A 34 26.13 0.31 -8.72
CA GLN A 34 26.55 1.70 -8.92
C GLN A 34 25.32 2.61 -9.02
N ALA A 35 24.59 2.74 -7.92
CA ALA A 35 23.36 3.52 -7.86
C ALA A 35 23.59 4.92 -7.25
N THR A 36 23.04 5.95 -7.88
CA THR A 36 23.10 7.34 -7.37
C THR A 36 21.73 7.83 -6.91
N PRO A 37 21.61 8.50 -5.76
CA PRO A 37 20.35 9.10 -5.31
C PRO A 37 19.74 10.01 -6.38
N LEU A 38 18.41 9.91 -6.57
CA LEU A 38 17.69 10.84 -7.44
C LEU A 38 17.18 12.03 -6.62
N ALA A 39 17.37 13.23 -7.16
CA ALA A 39 16.86 14.46 -6.59
C ALA A 39 15.59 14.92 -7.31
N LEU A 40 14.80 15.76 -6.63
CA LEU A 40 13.71 16.48 -7.26
C LEU A 40 14.24 17.67 -8.07
N GLN A 41 13.64 17.92 -9.23
CA GLN A 41 13.95 19.04 -10.11
C GLN A 41 12.70 19.91 -10.28
N GLU A 42 12.85 21.21 -10.13
CA GLU A 42 11.78 22.15 -10.45
C GLU A 42 11.79 22.46 -11.95
N LYS A 43 10.63 22.37 -12.60
CA LYS A 43 10.45 22.83 -13.98
C LYS A 43 9.25 23.77 -14.11
N SER A 44 9.36 24.75 -15.00
CA SER A 44 8.25 25.60 -15.42
C SER A 44 7.55 24.96 -16.61
N VAL A 45 6.23 24.81 -16.53
CA VAL A 45 5.40 24.25 -17.61
C VAL A 45 4.30 25.24 -17.98
N ARG A 46 4.00 25.34 -19.28
CA ARG A 46 2.82 26.05 -19.77
C ARG A 46 1.70 25.03 -19.96
N GLY A 47 0.79 24.98 -19.00
CA GLY A 47 -0.38 24.12 -19.06
C GLY A 47 -1.34 24.53 -20.17
N THR A 48 -2.17 23.60 -20.61
CA THR A 48 -3.35 23.88 -21.42
C THR A 48 -4.59 23.96 -20.52
N ILE A 49 -5.68 24.52 -21.03
CA ILE A 49 -6.97 24.46 -20.33
C ILE A 49 -7.65 23.16 -20.73
N SER A 50 -7.66 22.19 -19.82
CA SER A 50 -8.18 20.84 -20.07
C SER A 50 -9.31 20.43 -19.13
N ASN A 51 -9.68 21.27 -18.16
CA ASN A 51 -10.77 20.99 -17.24
C ASN A 51 -12.12 21.25 -17.89
N ARG A 52 -13.14 20.46 -17.52
CA ARG A 52 -14.52 20.77 -17.92
C ARG A 52 -14.92 22.14 -17.38
N PHE A 53 -15.45 22.96 -18.26
CA PHE A 53 -15.95 24.27 -17.90
C PHE A 53 -17.21 24.16 -17.04
N ASN A 54 -17.37 25.10 -16.11
CA ASN A 54 -18.62 25.23 -15.37
C ASN A 54 -19.76 25.63 -16.33
N LYS A 55 -21.02 25.49 -15.88
CA LYS A 55 -22.21 25.77 -16.72
C LYS A 55 -22.22 27.19 -17.31
N LYS A 56 -21.69 28.17 -16.58
CA LYS A 56 -21.66 29.58 -16.99
C LYS A 56 -20.65 29.78 -18.12
N ASP A 57 -19.40 29.40 -17.90
CA ASP A 57 -18.31 29.45 -18.88
C ASP A 57 -18.70 28.70 -20.16
N ALA A 58 -19.27 27.48 -20.04
CA ALA A 58 -19.74 26.71 -21.18
C ALA A 58 -20.86 27.39 -21.96
N GLY A 59 -21.76 28.11 -21.27
CA GLY A 59 -22.81 28.92 -21.90
C GLY A 59 -22.24 30.15 -22.62
N ASP A 60 -21.25 30.80 -22.01
CA ASP A 60 -20.58 31.98 -22.57
C ASP A 60 -19.79 31.63 -23.84
N PHE A 61 -19.05 30.51 -23.84
CA PHE A 61 -18.27 30.08 -25.01
C PHE A 61 -19.15 29.61 -26.18
N LYS A 62 -20.34 29.05 -25.90
CA LYS A 62 -21.31 28.70 -26.95
C LYS A 62 -21.89 29.94 -27.64
N LYS A 63 -22.07 31.03 -26.90
CA LYS A 63 -22.60 32.30 -27.44
C LYS A 63 -21.53 33.12 -28.15
N ASP A 64 -20.32 33.08 -27.63
CA ASP A 64 -19.19 33.86 -28.12
C ASP A 64 -17.89 33.04 -28.05
N PRO A 65 -17.50 32.39 -29.16
CA PRO A 65 -16.29 31.59 -29.25
C PRO A 65 -15.00 32.37 -28.92
N ALA A 66 -14.95 33.68 -29.16
CA ALA A 66 -13.76 34.49 -28.90
C ALA A 66 -13.40 34.55 -27.39
N LYS A 67 -14.37 34.31 -26.50
CA LYS A 67 -14.12 34.20 -25.05
C LYS A 67 -13.34 32.94 -24.69
N LEU A 68 -13.51 31.86 -25.46
CA LEU A 68 -12.71 30.66 -25.29
C LEU A 68 -11.29 30.91 -25.78
N ASP A 69 -11.15 31.53 -26.96
CA ASP A 69 -9.85 31.90 -27.54
C ASP A 69 -9.04 32.77 -26.57
N ALA A 70 -9.63 33.83 -26.02
CA ALA A 70 -8.99 34.70 -25.03
C ALA A 70 -8.55 33.94 -23.76
N LYS A 71 -9.33 32.94 -23.34
CA LYS A 71 -8.98 32.10 -22.19
C LYS A 71 -7.82 31.16 -22.52
N VAL A 72 -7.76 30.62 -23.74
CA VAL A 72 -6.67 29.76 -24.24
C VAL A 72 -5.37 30.55 -24.47
N GLU A 73 -5.47 31.79 -24.95
CA GLU A 73 -4.31 32.68 -25.12
C GLU A 73 -3.62 32.99 -23.79
N SER A 74 -4.40 33.10 -22.71
CA SER A 74 -3.90 33.36 -21.35
C SER A 74 -2.94 32.25 -20.89
N PRO A 75 -1.65 32.56 -20.64
CA PRO A 75 -0.66 31.53 -20.33
C PRO A 75 -0.89 30.93 -18.94
N ASN A 76 -1.23 29.64 -18.89
CA ASN A 76 -1.35 28.86 -17.65
C ASN A 76 0.03 28.38 -17.18
N LEU A 77 0.87 29.30 -16.73
CA LEU A 77 2.22 29.00 -16.25
C LEU A 77 2.16 28.33 -14.87
N GLN A 78 2.84 27.19 -14.74
CA GLN A 78 2.92 26.43 -13.50
C GLN A 78 4.35 26.03 -13.21
N ARG A 79 4.69 25.93 -11.92
CA ARG A 79 5.92 25.29 -11.46
C ARG A 79 5.57 23.95 -10.84
N VAL A 80 6.31 22.92 -11.23
CA VAL A 80 6.09 21.55 -10.76
C VAL A 80 7.41 20.91 -10.38
N ASP A 81 7.36 20.04 -9.38
CA ASP A 81 8.44 19.10 -9.13
C ASP A 81 8.36 17.92 -10.12
N ALA A 82 9.52 17.49 -10.57
CA ALA A 82 9.75 16.32 -11.39
C ALA A 82 10.95 15.52 -10.87
N CYS A 83 11.04 14.26 -11.26
CA CYS A 83 12.19 13.41 -10.96
C CYS A 83 12.44 12.51 -12.16
N ALA A 84 13.69 12.34 -12.56
CA ALA A 84 14.07 11.54 -13.72
C ALA A 84 15.40 10.83 -13.47
N LEU A 85 15.65 9.77 -14.23
CA LEU A 85 16.94 9.12 -14.25
C LEU A 85 18.02 10.04 -14.82
N GLY A 86 19.28 9.78 -14.44
CA GLY A 86 20.44 10.39 -15.09
C GLY A 86 20.49 10.05 -16.58
N GLN A 87 21.20 10.86 -17.37
CA GLN A 87 21.25 10.70 -18.84
C GLN A 87 21.77 9.32 -19.25
N ASP A 88 22.71 8.77 -18.48
CA ASP A 88 23.31 7.46 -18.73
C ASP A 88 22.65 6.32 -17.94
N HIS A 89 21.64 6.61 -17.12
CA HIS A 89 20.90 5.62 -16.33
C HIS A 89 19.64 5.18 -17.06
N ASP A 90 19.43 3.88 -17.18
CA ASP A 90 18.23 3.26 -17.77
C ASP A 90 17.35 2.54 -16.74
N THR A 91 17.83 2.45 -15.50
CA THR A 91 17.23 1.63 -14.45
C THR A 91 16.96 2.48 -13.21
N LEU A 92 15.71 2.42 -12.75
CA LEU A 92 15.31 2.90 -11.44
C LEU A 92 15.61 1.83 -10.40
N LYS A 93 16.32 2.19 -9.34
CA LYS A 93 16.43 1.39 -8.11
C LYS A 93 15.55 2.02 -7.03
N LEU A 94 14.66 1.24 -6.43
CA LEU A 94 13.90 1.59 -5.23
C LEU A 94 14.42 0.74 -4.06
N HIS A 95 14.89 1.40 -3.00
CA HIS A 95 15.40 0.75 -1.80
C HIS A 95 14.53 1.08 -0.59
N PHE A 96 14.15 0.07 0.19
CA PHE A 96 13.52 0.25 1.50
C PHE A 96 13.77 -0.95 2.42
N THR A 97 13.48 -0.79 3.70
CA THR A 97 13.44 -1.89 4.66
C THR A 97 12.01 -2.17 5.11
N LEU A 98 11.74 -3.41 5.49
CA LEU A 98 10.46 -3.82 6.04
C LEU A 98 10.69 -4.59 7.35
N LYS A 99 10.11 -4.10 8.43
CA LYS A 99 10.00 -4.86 9.67
C LYS A 99 8.66 -5.58 9.72
N VAL A 100 8.70 -6.90 9.94
CA VAL A 100 7.54 -7.74 10.25
C VAL A 100 7.57 -8.04 11.75
N LEU A 101 6.49 -7.75 12.46
CA LEU A 101 6.40 -7.88 13.91
C LEU A 101 5.43 -8.99 14.30
N GLY A 102 5.78 -9.74 15.34
CA GLY A 102 4.86 -10.64 16.05
C GLY A 102 3.92 -9.91 17.00
N GLY A 103 3.36 -10.64 17.96
CA GLY A 103 2.50 -10.10 19.01
C GLY A 103 1.08 -9.81 18.53
N LEU A 104 0.57 -10.58 17.57
CA LEU A 104 -0.80 -10.41 17.05
C LEU A 104 -1.86 -10.56 18.15
N ALA A 105 -1.66 -11.42 19.14
CA ALA A 105 -2.63 -11.63 20.23
C ALA A 105 -2.71 -10.47 21.24
N GLN A 106 -1.83 -9.46 21.15
CA GLN A 106 -1.78 -8.35 22.09
C GLN A 106 -2.27 -7.05 21.44
N PRO A 107 -3.45 -6.53 21.80
CA PRO A 107 -3.84 -5.17 21.43
C PRO A 107 -2.92 -4.16 22.12
N SER A 108 -2.61 -3.06 21.44
CA SER A 108 -1.81 -1.96 22.01
C SER A 108 -2.60 -1.16 23.05
N ALA A 109 -3.92 -1.12 22.91
CA ALA A 109 -4.83 -0.61 23.92
C ALA A 109 -6.13 -1.44 23.94
N CYS A 110 -6.60 -1.80 25.13
CA CYS A 110 -7.91 -2.42 25.34
C CYS A 110 -8.41 -2.10 26.76
N ASN A 111 -9.61 -1.51 26.89
CA ASN A 111 -10.18 -1.17 28.19
C ASN A 111 -11.12 -2.24 28.78
N ASN A 112 -11.34 -3.36 28.09
CA ASN A 112 -12.18 -4.45 28.57
C ASN A 112 -11.38 -5.75 28.70
N THR A 113 -11.29 -6.27 29.93
CA THR A 113 -10.48 -7.47 30.23
C THR A 113 -11.07 -8.75 29.63
N LEU A 114 -12.40 -8.90 29.66
CA LEU A 114 -13.07 -10.08 29.11
C LEU A 114 -12.90 -10.15 27.59
N PHE A 115 -13.10 -9.02 26.90
CA PHE A 115 -12.83 -8.91 25.47
C PHE A 115 -11.38 -9.22 25.13
N LYS A 116 -10.42 -8.68 25.90
CA LYS A 116 -8.99 -8.95 25.67
C LYS A 116 -8.69 -10.45 25.74
N GLN A 117 -9.28 -11.16 26.70
CA GLN A 117 -9.11 -12.60 26.86
C GLN A 117 -9.70 -13.38 25.69
N SER A 118 -10.95 -13.10 25.30
CA SER A 118 -11.59 -13.79 24.17
C SER A 118 -10.86 -13.52 22.85
N TYR A 119 -10.44 -12.26 22.63
CA TYR A 119 -9.64 -11.86 21.47
C TYR A 119 -8.31 -12.61 21.41
N SER A 120 -7.57 -12.64 22.52
CA SER A 120 -6.26 -13.32 22.58
C SER A 120 -6.41 -14.82 22.28
N ALA A 121 -7.50 -15.44 22.76
CA ALA A 121 -7.82 -16.83 22.48
C ALA A 121 -8.15 -17.05 21.00
N ALA A 122 -8.98 -16.19 20.39
CA ALA A 122 -9.34 -16.27 18.98
C ALA A 122 -8.12 -16.14 18.06
N VAL A 123 -7.23 -15.18 18.33
CA VAL A 123 -5.97 -15.02 17.58
C VAL A 123 -5.07 -16.26 17.73
N SER A 124 -4.92 -16.78 18.96
CA SER A 124 -4.11 -17.98 19.21
C SER A 124 -4.64 -19.19 18.45
N GLN A 125 -5.97 -19.36 18.39
CA GLN A 125 -6.60 -20.44 17.61
C GLN A 125 -6.36 -20.28 16.11
N TYR A 126 -6.46 -19.07 15.56
CA TYR A 126 -6.13 -18.80 14.16
C TYR A 126 -4.66 -19.10 13.86
N ILE A 127 -3.73 -18.67 14.72
CA ILE A 127 -2.30 -18.95 14.55
C ILE A 127 -2.05 -20.45 14.59
N ALA A 128 -2.64 -21.18 15.53
CA ALA A 128 -2.51 -22.63 15.63
C ALA A 128 -3.08 -23.35 14.39
N LYS A 129 -4.18 -22.84 13.82
CA LYS A 129 -4.85 -23.45 12.66
C LYS A 129 -4.14 -23.17 11.34
N TYR A 130 -3.73 -21.93 11.09
CA TYR A 130 -3.25 -21.50 9.76
C TYR A 130 -1.79 -21.03 9.74
N GLY A 131 -1.16 -20.82 10.90
CA GLY A 131 0.23 -20.36 11.01
C GLY A 131 0.51 -19.00 10.36
N CYS A 132 -0.53 -18.20 10.05
CA CYS A 132 -0.45 -16.97 9.25
C CYS A 132 0.10 -17.15 7.82
N PHE A 133 0.23 -18.39 7.31
CA PHE A 133 0.92 -18.65 6.04
C PHE A 133 0.20 -18.04 4.83
N GLU A 134 -1.14 -18.10 4.77
CA GLU A 134 -1.90 -17.51 3.66
C GLU A 134 -1.68 -16.00 3.54
N LEU A 135 -1.65 -15.28 4.66
CA LEU A 135 -1.35 -13.85 4.66
C LEU A 135 0.09 -13.59 4.23
N ALA A 136 1.03 -14.34 4.81
CA ALA A 136 2.44 -14.22 4.55
C ALA A 136 2.78 -14.49 3.08
N LYS A 137 2.16 -15.50 2.46
CA LYS A 137 2.29 -15.82 1.04
C LYS A 137 1.86 -14.67 0.16
N ARG A 138 0.73 -14.02 0.46
CA ARG A 138 0.25 -12.86 -0.30
C ARG A 138 1.13 -11.63 -0.12
N TYR A 139 1.67 -11.40 1.09
CA TYR A 139 2.65 -10.34 1.32
C TYR A 139 3.97 -10.59 0.57
N ALA A 140 4.49 -11.82 0.62
CA ALA A 140 5.67 -12.25 -0.13
C ALA A 140 5.46 -12.10 -1.64
N THR A 141 4.26 -12.44 -2.14
CA THR A 141 3.90 -12.22 -3.54
C THR A 141 3.93 -10.75 -3.92
N ASN A 142 3.38 -9.86 -3.08
CA ASN A 142 3.41 -8.41 -3.34
C ASN A 142 4.81 -7.80 -3.25
N LEU A 143 5.74 -8.44 -2.53
CA LEU A 143 7.16 -8.14 -2.63
C LEU A 143 7.71 -8.61 -3.99
N ALA A 144 7.51 -9.87 -4.33
CA ALA A 144 8.04 -10.50 -5.54
C ALA A 144 7.54 -9.84 -6.84
N ASN A 145 6.28 -9.44 -6.92
CA ASN A 145 5.66 -8.84 -8.12
C ASN A 145 5.90 -7.32 -8.27
N ALA A 146 6.65 -6.72 -7.33
CA ALA A 146 6.98 -5.30 -7.28
C ALA A 146 5.76 -4.35 -7.32
N ARG A 147 4.61 -4.74 -6.73
CA ARG A 147 3.42 -3.88 -6.67
C ARG A 147 3.70 -2.51 -6.03
N PHE A 148 4.66 -2.47 -5.10
CA PHE A 148 5.10 -1.25 -4.43
C PHE A 148 5.79 -0.22 -5.34
N LEU A 149 6.11 -0.54 -6.60
CA LEU A 149 6.58 0.43 -7.59
C LEU A 149 5.45 1.36 -8.09
N TRP A 150 4.19 0.99 -7.91
CA TRP A 150 3.03 1.74 -8.40
C TRP A 150 3.20 2.09 -9.89
N ARG A 151 3.20 3.39 -10.23
CA ARG A 151 3.33 3.88 -11.60
C ARG A 151 4.68 3.53 -12.22
N ASN A 152 5.75 3.41 -11.44
CA ASN A 152 7.07 3.02 -11.93
C ASN A 152 7.13 1.57 -12.45
N ARG A 153 6.12 0.74 -12.14
CA ARG A 153 6.01 -0.62 -12.69
C ARG A 153 5.55 -0.62 -14.15
N VAL A 154 4.78 0.39 -14.55
CA VAL A 154 4.12 0.43 -15.85
C VAL A 154 5.13 0.78 -16.94
N GLY A 155 5.25 -0.06 -17.96
CA GLY A 155 6.15 0.17 -19.09
C GLY A 155 7.62 -0.19 -18.85
N ALA A 156 7.99 -0.70 -17.66
CA ALA A 156 9.33 -1.23 -17.44
C ALA A 156 9.58 -2.49 -18.30
N GLU A 157 10.75 -2.61 -18.93
CA GLU A 157 11.18 -3.74 -19.74
C GLU A 157 11.46 -4.96 -18.86
N ASP A 158 12.19 -4.76 -17.78
CA ASP A 158 12.56 -5.78 -16.80
C ASP A 158 12.37 -5.24 -15.39
N ILE A 159 12.01 -6.14 -14.47
CA ILE A 159 11.88 -5.82 -13.06
C ILE A 159 12.46 -6.96 -12.23
N GLU A 160 13.44 -6.64 -11.41
CA GLU A 160 14.10 -7.57 -10.48
C GLU A 160 13.92 -7.07 -9.04
N VAL A 161 13.46 -7.93 -8.15
CA VAL A 161 13.37 -7.64 -6.71
C VAL A 161 14.33 -8.55 -5.96
N GLN A 162 15.26 -7.94 -5.24
CA GLN A 162 16.17 -8.61 -4.32
C GLN A 162 15.70 -8.36 -2.89
N VAL A 163 15.46 -9.44 -2.14
CA VAL A 163 15.06 -9.38 -0.74
C VAL A 163 16.14 -10.04 0.10
N LYS A 164 16.57 -9.40 1.19
CA LYS A 164 17.53 -9.96 2.17
C LYS A 164 16.94 -9.90 3.57
N ALA A 165 16.96 -11.01 4.29
CA ALA A 165 16.71 -11.03 5.72
C ALA A 165 17.99 -10.65 6.48
N LEU A 166 17.89 -9.68 7.38
CA LEU A 166 19.02 -9.07 8.09
C LEU A 166 19.21 -9.57 9.53
N ASN A 167 18.33 -10.45 10.02
CA ASN A 167 18.44 -11.00 11.37
C ASN A 167 19.74 -11.81 11.49
N LYS A 168 20.61 -11.41 12.43
CA LYS A 168 21.92 -12.03 12.66
C LYS A 168 21.78 -13.53 12.94
N GLY A 169 22.50 -14.36 12.19
CA GLY A 169 22.48 -15.82 12.34
C GLY A 169 21.28 -16.52 11.68
N ALA A 170 20.43 -15.76 10.98
CA ALA A 170 19.31 -16.27 10.19
C ALA A 170 19.21 -15.55 8.84
N GLU A 171 20.34 -15.09 8.30
CA GLU A 171 20.41 -14.39 7.03
C GLU A 171 19.95 -15.29 5.88
N GLN A 172 19.19 -14.70 4.96
CA GLN A 172 18.71 -15.38 3.75
C GLN A 172 18.45 -14.34 2.67
N ALA A 173 18.53 -14.75 1.40
CA ALA A 173 18.25 -13.87 0.27
C ALA A 173 17.34 -14.55 -0.74
N TRP A 174 16.55 -13.75 -1.44
CA TRP A 174 15.68 -14.14 -2.54
C TRP A 174 15.82 -13.16 -3.69
N THR A 175 15.65 -13.64 -4.92
CA THR A 175 15.65 -12.78 -6.11
C THR A 175 14.52 -13.20 -7.03
N PHE A 176 13.69 -12.21 -7.40
CA PHE A 176 12.46 -12.43 -8.14
C PHE A 176 12.49 -11.65 -9.46
N ASN A 177 12.14 -12.33 -10.57
CA ASN A 177 11.74 -11.65 -11.79
C ASN A 177 10.25 -11.27 -11.66
N SER A 178 9.97 -10.00 -11.36
CA SER A 178 8.63 -9.56 -10.97
C SER A 178 7.59 -9.66 -12.08
N LYS A 179 8.01 -9.80 -13.35
CA LYS A 179 7.08 -9.98 -14.47
C LYS A 179 6.49 -11.39 -14.54
N GLN A 180 7.09 -12.36 -13.85
CA GLN A 180 6.55 -13.72 -13.75
C GLN A 180 5.37 -13.82 -12.77
N PHE A 181 5.21 -12.84 -11.88
CA PHE A 181 4.19 -12.87 -10.83
C PHE A 181 3.05 -11.89 -11.09
N SER A 182 1.82 -12.37 -10.93
CA SER A 182 0.63 -11.55 -11.13
C SER A 182 0.50 -10.49 -10.03
N THR A 183 -0.08 -9.35 -10.39
CA THR A 183 -0.59 -8.35 -9.43
C THR A 183 -2.08 -8.54 -9.15
N ARG A 184 -2.74 -9.52 -9.75
CA ARG A 184 -4.20 -9.71 -9.64
C ARG A 184 -4.60 -10.98 -8.88
N HIS A 185 -3.72 -11.98 -8.86
CA HIS A 185 -3.98 -13.32 -8.34
C HIS A 185 -2.78 -13.82 -7.52
N PHE A 186 -3.02 -14.77 -6.60
CA PHE A 186 -2.05 -15.30 -5.64
C PHE A 186 -1.93 -16.84 -5.69
N ASP A 187 -2.45 -17.44 -6.75
CA ASP A 187 -2.62 -18.87 -7.00
C ASP A 187 -1.36 -19.59 -7.53
N HIS A 188 -0.20 -18.93 -7.51
CA HIS A 188 1.06 -19.54 -7.92
C HIS A 188 1.65 -20.41 -6.81
N ASN A 189 2.48 -21.36 -7.22
CA ASN A 189 3.30 -22.16 -6.33
C ASN A 189 4.77 -21.99 -6.71
N ASP A 190 5.45 -21.07 -6.03
CA ASP A 190 6.86 -20.78 -6.26
C ASP A 190 7.65 -21.02 -4.97
N SER A 191 8.76 -21.75 -5.09
CA SER A 191 9.57 -22.16 -3.92
C SER A 191 10.23 -20.99 -3.20
N GLN A 192 10.64 -19.95 -3.91
CA GLN A 192 11.24 -18.76 -3.30
C GLN A 192 10.18 -17.93 -2.59
N ILE A 193 9.00 -17.77 -3.18
CA ILE A 193 7.87 -17.08 -2.53
C ILE A 193 7.43 -17.85 -1.28
N ASN A 194 7.27 -19.18 -1.35
CA ASN A 194 6.90 -19.98 -0.18
C ASN A 194 7.96 -19.87 0.92
N SER A 195 9.25 -19.89 0.58
CA SER A 195 10.32 -19.73 1.56
C SER A 195 10.32 -18.35 2.23
N LEU A 196 10.08 -17.27 1.47
CA LEU A 196 9.92 -15.93 2.05
C LEU A 196 8.63 -15.84 2.88
N ALA A 197 7.56 -16.48 2.44
CA ALA A 197 6.29 -16.56 3.16
C ALA A 197 6.46 -17.26 4.52
N ASP A 198 7.19 -18.37 4.58
CA ASP A 198 7.48 -19.06 5.84
C ASP A 198 8.17 -18.13 6.85
N ARG A 199 9.15 -17.35 6.40
CA ARG A 199 9.86 -16.37 7.24
C ARG A 199 8.93 -15.28 7.77
N ILE A 200 8.05 -14.76 6.92
CA ILE A 200 7.05 -13.74 7.30
C ILE A 200 6.02 -14.34 8.26
N ALA A 201 5.54 -15.56 7.98
CA ALA A 201 4.56 -16.29 8.78
C ALA A 201 5.08 -16.57 10.19
N GLN A 202 6.31 -17.08 10.31
CA GLN A 202 6.98 -17.31 11.60
C GLN A 202 7.07 -16.04 12.42
N ALA A 203 7.46 -14.92 11.81
CA ALA A 203 7.54 -13.64 12.52
C ALA A 203 6.15 -13.15 12.99
N LEU A 204 5.13 -13.21 12.12
CA LEU A 204 3.76 -12.81 12.46
C LEU A 204 3.14 -13.68 13.57
N ALA A 205 3.38 -14.99 13.52
CA ALA A 205 2.88 -15.97 14.48
C ALA A 205 3.60 -15.92 15.83
N SER A 206 4.79 -15.31 15.89
CA SER A 206 5.56 -15.20 17.13
C SER A 206 4.91 -14.25 18.14
N GLU A 207 5.18 -14.46 19.42
CA GLU A 207 4.71 -13.55 20.47
C GLU A 207 5.53 -12.25 20.54
N THR A 208 6.84 -12.32 20.26
CA THR A 208 7.78 -11.21 20.48
C THR A 208 8.85 -11.06 19.40
N ASP A 209 8.98 -11.99 18.45
CA ASP A 209 10.02 -11.92 17.43
C ASP A 209 9.70 -10.91 16.33
N HIS A 210 10.71 -10.63 15.53
CA HIS A 210 10.59 -9.79 14.34
C HIS A 210 11.49 -10.29 13.21
N LEU A 211 11.08 -9.99 11.98
CA LEU A 211 11.89 -10.17 10.78
C LEU A 211 12.24 -8.80 10.21
N MET A 212 13.53 -8.56 9.98
CA MET A 212 14.00 -7.36 9.28
C MET A 212 14.39 -7.74 7.85
N LEU A 213 13.72 -7.13 6.88
CA LEU A 213 14.00 -7.31 5.46
C LEU A 213 14.59 -6.04 4.86
N GLN A 214 15.60 -6.18 4.02
CA GLN A 214 16.02 -5.18 3.04
C GLN A 214 15.46 -5.55 1.67
N ILE A 215 14.91 -4.58 0.97
CA ILE A 215 14.35 -4.74 -0.37
C ILE A 215 15.05 -3.76 -1.30
N ASP A 216 15.70 -4.30 -2.33
CA ASP A 216 16.22 -3.56 -3.47
C ASP A 216 15.46 -3.98 -4.73
N CYS A 217 14.75 -3.05 -5.36
CA CYS A 217 13.96 -3.30 -6.55
C CYS A 217 14.50 -2.49 -7.73
N TYR A 218 14.77 -3.16 -8.84
CA TYR A 218 15.33 -2.58 -10.05
C TYR A 218 14.30 -2.66 -11.16
N ALA A 219 13.94 -1.53 -11.77
CA ALA A 219 13.04 -1.45 -12.90
C ALA A 219 13.75 -0.79 -14.09
N LYS A 220 13.98 -1.53 -15.16
CA LYS A 220 14.57 -1.02 -16.41
C LYS A 220 13.51 -0.26 -17.18
N VAL A 221 13.52 1.07 -17.08
CA VAL A 221 12.48 1.95 -17.63
C VAL A 221 12.93 2.68 -18.89
N GLY A 222 14.23 2.67 -19.19
CA GLY A 222 14.82 3.35 -20.34
C GLY A 222 15.61 4.60 -19.94
N LYS A 223 16.54 5.01 -20.81
CA LYS A 223 17.48 6.10 -20.51
C LYS A 223 16.77 7.42 -20.23
N ALA A 224 17.19 8.11 -19.16
CA ALA A 224 16.74 9.45 -18.78
C ALA A 224 15.22 9.60 -18.56
N GLN A 225 14.49 8.49 -18.37
CA GLN A 225 13.04 8.52 -18.22
C GLN A 225 12.59 9.17 -16.90
N GLU A 226 11.38 9.73 -16.93
CA GLU A 226 10.72 10.25 -15.73
C GLU A 226 10.40 9.10 -14.76
N VAL A 227 10.63 9.33 -13.48
CA VAL A 227 10.25 8.43 -12.39
C VAL A 227 9.26 9.12 -11.47
N TYR A 228 8.53 8.32 -10.70
CA TYR A 228 7.35 8.76 -9.97
C TYR A 228 7.51 8.54 -8.45
N PRO A 229 8.09 9.52 -7.73
CA PRO A 229 8.01 9.61 -6.28
C PRO A 229 6.57 9.77 -5.79
N SER A 230 6.36 9.79 -4.47
CA SER A 230 5.06 10.16 -3.93
C SER A 230 4.77 11.65 -4.09
N GLU A 231 3.49 12.03 -4.09
CA GLU A 231 3.06 13.42 -4.19
C GLU A 231 2.61 13.92 -2.82
N GLU A 232 3.00 15.14 -2.47
CA GLU A 232 2.60 15.81 -1.23
C GLU A 232 1.29 16.57 -1.41
N LEU A 233 0.39 16.42 -0.44
CA LEU A 233 -0.86 17.18 -0.43
C LEU A 233 -0.64 18.52 0.28
N VAL A 234 -0.59 19.61 -0.48
CA VAL A 234 -0.55 20.96 0.09
C VAL A 234 -1.97 21.43 0.42
N LEU A 235 -2.31 21.44 1.71
CA LEU A 235 -3.62 21.86 2.22
C LEU A 235 -3.79 23.40 2.20
N ASP A 236 -2.70 24.17 2.38
CA ASP A 236 -2.72 25.64 2.48
C ASP A 236 -2.10 26.35 1.27
N LYS A 237 -2.62 26.07 0.06
CA LYS A 237 -2.13 26.72 -1.19
C LYS A 237 -2.22 28.26 -1.18
N GLY A 238 -3.13 28.84 -0.39
CA GLY A 238 -3.35 30.30 -0.32
C GLY A 238 -2.24 31.10 0.40
N ASN A 239 -1.51 30.47 1.33
CA ASN A 239 -0.49 31.12 2.16
C ASN A 239 0.94 30.59 1.92
N SER A 240 1.11 29.59 1.05
CA SER A 240 2.43 29.03 0.80
C SER A 240 3.29 30.00 -0.02
N LYS A 241 4.55 30.21 0.41
CA LYS A 241 5.54 30.99 -0.35
C LYS A 241 5.87 30.37 -1.72
N THR A 242 5.56 29.08 -1.91
CA THR A 242 5.85 28.29 -3.11
C THR A 242 4.59 28.12 -3.96
N LYS A 243 4.46 28.87 -5.06
CA LYS A 243 3.34 28.75 -6.02
C LYS A 243 3.37 27.47 -6.89
N LYS A 244 3.93 26.36 -6.37
CA LYS A 244 4.02 25.09 -7.10
C LYS A 244 2.65 24.41 -7.18
N SER A 245 2.27 23.92 -8.36
CA SER A 245 1.01 23.20 -8.54
C SER A 245 1.11 21.72 -8.16
N LYS A 246 2.32 21.15 -8.21
CA LYS A 246 2.66 19.77 -7.86
C LYS A 246 3.94 19.75 -7.01
N ILE A 247 3.88 19.10 -5.85
CA ILE A 247 5.02 18.93 -4.95
C ILE A 247 5.25 17.43 -4.77
N LEU A 248 6.49 16.99 -4.97
CA LEU A 248 6.87 15.58 -4.81
C LEU A 248 7.56 15.36 -3.46
N TYR A 249 7.44 14.14 -2.95
CA TYR A 249 8.03 13.74 -1.68
C TYR A 249 9.53 13.46 -1.81
N ALA A 250 10.30 14.00 -0.89
CA ALA A 250 11.72 13.75 -0.74
C ALA A 250 12.12 13.82 0.74
N VAL A 251 13.17 13.09 1.10
CA VAL A 251 13.79 13.12 2.43
C VAL A 251 15.23 13.58 2.24
N ASN A 252 15.63 14.69 2.87
CA ASN A 252 16.96 15.29 2.68
C ASN A 252 17.32 15.44 1.18
N GLU A 253 16.39 16.00 0.39
CA GLU A 253 16.50 16.19 -1.06
C GLU A 253 16.52 14.92 -1.92
N HIS A 254 16.49 13.73 -1.30
CA HIS A 254 16.39 12.44 -1.98
C HIS A 254 14.93 12.11 -2.28
N ALA A 255 14.58 12.04 -3.56
CA ALA A 255 13.25 11.65 -4.02
C ALA A 255 12.84 10.28 -3.46
N ALA A 256 11.62 10.21 -2.91
CA ALA A 256 11.18 9.04 -2.15
C ALA A 256 9.71 8.67 -2.37
N MET A 257 9.40 7.43 -1.98
CA MET A 257 8.06 6.88 -1.87
C MET A 257 7.66 6.86 -0.39
N HIS A 258 6.49 7.39 -0.06
CA HIS A 258 5.96 7.34 1.30
C HIS A 258 5.85 5.90 1.81
N SER A 259 6.29 5.65 3.03
CA SER A 259 6.16 4.35 3.70
C SER A 259 4.73 3.80 3.70
N GLN A 260 3.71 4.63 3.93
CA GLN A 260 2.30 4.19 3.90
C GLN A 260 1.84 3.78 2.50
N LYS A 261 2.43 4.33 1.43
CA LYS A 261 2.13 3.97 0.05
C LYS A 261 2.76 2.62 -0.32
N ILE A 262 3.95 2.34 0.20
CA ILE A 262 4.57 1.00 0.14
C ILE A 262 3.72 0.01 0.93
N GLY A 263 3.34 0.35 2.18
CA GLY A 263 2.51 -0.48 3.03
C GLY A 263 1.15 -0.82 2.41
N ASN A 264 0.50 0.14 1.73
CA ASN A 264 -0.74 -0.09 0.99
C ASN A 264 -0.57 -1.12 -0.14
N ALA A 265 0.54 -1.05 -0.89
CA ALA A 265 0.85 -2.03 -1.92
C ALA A 265 1.09 -3.42 -1.32
N LEU A 266 1.84 -3.53 -0.22
CA LEU A 266 2.09 -4.82 0.43
C LEU A 266 0.80 -5.49 0.91
N ARG A 267 -0.12 -4.72 1.52
CA ARG A 267 -1.42 -5.23 2.00
C ARG A 267 -2.53 -5.28 0.93
N SER A 268 -2.20 -5.10 -0.34
CA SER A 268 -3.13 -5.32 -1.46
C SER A 268 -3.33 -6.80 -1.73
N ILE A 269 -3.99 -7.48 -0.80
CA ILE A 269 -4.11 -8.94 -0.76
C ILE A 269 -5.56 -9.42 -0.70
N ASP A 270 -6.53 -8.52 -0.56
CA ASP A 270 -7.94 -8.88 -0.43
C ASP A 270 -8.50 -9.30 -1.79
N THR A 271 -8.73 -10.59 -1.93
CA THR A 271 -9.45 -11.20 -3.05
C THR A 271 -10.69 -11.95 -2.56
N TRP A 272 -11.15 -11.63 -1.34
CA TRP A 272 -12.19 -12.38 -0.65
C TRP A 272 -13.50 -11.59 -0.52
N TYR A 273 -13.53 -10.37 -1.09
CA TYR A 273 -14.72 -9.55 -1.15
C TYR A 273 -15.69 -10.07 -2.22
N PRO A 274 -17.02 -9.86 -2.06
CA PRO A 274 -18.04 -10.50 -2.90
C PRO A 274 -17.84 -10.31 -4.41
N ASP A 275 -17.48 -9.11 -4.84
CA ASP A 275 -17.36 -8.77 -6.26
C ASP A 275 -16.05 -9.26 -6.90
N TYR A 276 -15.14 -9.92 -6.17
CA TYR A 276 -13.80 -10.26 -6.70
C TYR A 276 -13.87 -11.14 -7.95
N ALA A 277 -14.81 -12.10 -7.99
CA ALA A 277 -15.01 -13.01 -9.11
C ALA A 277 -15.76 -12.38 -10.30
N SER A 278 -16.31 -11.17 -10.16
CA SER A 278 -17.03 -10.49 -11.24
C SER A 278 -16.06 -9.77 -12.18
N GLU A 279 -16.04 -10.12 -13.47
CA GLU A 279 -15.17 -9.43 -14.44
C GLU A 279 -15.47 -7.93 -14.56
N GLU A 280 -16.74 -7.54 -14.44
CA GLU A 280 -17.19 -6.15 -14.59
C GLU A 280 -17.05 -5.34 -13.30
N GLN A 281 -17.29 -5.96 -12.15
CA GLN A 281 -17.38 -5.26 -10.87
C GLN A 281 -16.11 -5.35 -10.03
N SER A 282 -15.25 -6.33 -10.29
CA SER A 282 -14.00 -6.55 -9.53
C SER A 282 -13.02 -5.40 -9.72
N ALA A 283 -12.37 -5.01 -8.63
CA ALA A 283 -11.20 -4.15 -8.64
C ALA A 283 -9.89 -4.97 -8.66
N GLY A 284 -9.96 -6.29 -8.83
CA GLY A 284 -8.85 -7.21 -8.60
C GLY A 284 -8.46 -7.27 -7.12
N ALA A 285 -7.22 -7.64 -6.81
CA ALA A 285 -6.74 -7.61 -5.43
C ALA A 285 -6.71 -6.17 -4.88
N ILE A 286 -7.49 -5.90 -3.83
CA ILE A 286 -7.57 -4.58 -3.19
C ILE A 286 -6.78 -4.55 -1.88
N ALA A 287 -6.42 -3.34 -1.45
CA ALA A 287 -5.79 -3.10 -0.16
C ALA A 287 -6.75 -3.48 0.98
N ILE A 288 -6.25 -4.22 1.96
CA ILE A 288 -7.03 -4.60 3.14
C ILE A 288 -7.43 -3.35 3.90
N GLU A 289 -8.73 -3.08 3.95
CA GLU A 289 -9.33 -1.96 4.68
C GLU A 289 -10.60 -2.45 5.39
N PRO A 290 -11.01 -1.84 6.52
CA PRO A 290 -12.21 -2.27 7.26
C PRO A 290 -13.50 -2.32 6.44
N TYR A 291 -13.63 -1.48 5.41
CA TYR A 291 -14.78 -1.43 4.51
C TYR A 291 -14.44 -1.76 3.05
N GLY A 292 -13.23 -2.29 2.79
CA GLY A 292 -12.77 -2.57 1.42
C GLY A 292 -12.80 -1.34 0.51
N ALA A 293 -12.41 -0.18 1.02
CA ALA A 293 -12.51 1.09 0.29
C ALA A 293 -11.40 1.23 -0.77
N VAL A 294 -11.80 1.54 -2.00
CA VAL A 294 -10.90 1.86 -3.12
C VAL A 294 -11.15 3.31 -3.53
N THR A 295 -10.32 4.22 -3.03
CA THR A 295 -10.51 5.67 -3.16
C THR A 295 -10.55 6.16 -4.60
N ASN A 296 -9.71 5.61 -5.47
CA ASN A 296 -9.68 5.99 -6.90
C ASN A 296 -10.96 5.59 -7.65
N LEU A 297 -11.71 4.59 -7.16
CA LEU A 297 -13.00 4.18 -7.71
C LEU A 297 -14.19 4.81 -6.97
N GLY A 298 -13.95 5.46 -5.82
CA GLY A 298 -15.02 5.96 -4.95
C GLY A 298 -15.98 4.87 -4.44
N LYS A 299 -15.52 3.61 -4.36
CA LYS A 299 -16.35 2.44 -4.02
C LYS A 299 -15.83 1.73 -2.77
N ALA A 300 -16.76 1.25 -1.94
CA ALA A 300 -16.50 0.33 -0.82
C ALA A 300 -17.01 -1.06 -1.21
N PHE A 301 -16.13 -2.07 -1.18
CA PHE A 301 -16.43 -3.43 -1.61
C PHE A 301 -16.94 -4.35 -0.50
N ARG A 302 -16.85 -3.89 0.75
CA ARG A 302 -17.29 -4.63 1.94
C ARG A 302 -18.20 -3.75 2.77
N THR A 303 -19.51 -3.83 2.51
CA THR A 303 -20.46 -2.94 3.16
C THR A 303 -21.06 -3.58 4.42
N PRO A 304 -21.37 -2.77 5.45
CA PRO A 304 -22.14 -3.25 6.61
C PRO A 304 -23.56 -3.72 6.26
N LYS A 305 -24.17 -3.14 5.20
CA LYS A 305 -25.47 -3.56 4.69
C LYS A 305 -25.46 -5.03 4.30
N ASP A 306 -24.39 -5.46 3.62
CA ASP A 306 -24.22 -6.83 3.15
C ASP A 306 -23.54 -7.73 4.19
N LYS A 307 -23.20 -7.20 5.38
CA LYS A 307 -22.53 -7.89 6.48
C LYS A 307 -21.16 -8.48 6.09
N GLN A 308 -20.42 -7.75 5.25
CA GLN A 308 -19.12 -8.17 4.70
C GLN A 308 -17.94 -7.34 5.21
N ASP A 309 -18.22 -6.31 6.02
CA ASP A 309 -17.20 -5.43 6.59
C ASP A 309 -16.47 -6.07 7.77
N PHE A 310 -15.34 -5.48 8.13
CA PHE A 310 -14.50 -5.94 9.23
C PHE A 310 -15.22 -6.02 10.56
N TYR A 311 -16.02 -5.01 10.95
CA TYR A 311 -16.62 -4.98 12.28
C TYR A 311 -17.66 -6.08 12.44
N THR A 312 -18.49 -6.30 11.43
CA THR A 312 -19.48 -7.39 11.43
C THR A 312 -18.83 -8.77 11.66
N PHE A 313 -17.66 -9.03 11.07
CA PHE A 313 -16.92 -10.27 11.29
C PHE A 313 -16.15 -10.28 12.60
N PHE A 314 -15.42 -9.20 12.89
CA PHE A 314 -14.54 -9.05 14.04
C PHE A 314 -15.31 -9.18 15.35
N ASP A 315 -16.50 -8.60 15.45
CA ASP A 315 -17.29 -8.63 16.68
C ASP A 315 -17.63 -10.06 17.11
N LYS A 316 -17.96 -10.93 16.16
CA LYS A 316 -18.24 -12.35 16.44
C LYS A 316 -16.94 -13.12 16.68
N TRP A 317 -15.99 -12.97 15.77
CA TRP A 317 -14.76 -13.75 15.76
C TRP A 317 -13.87 -13.47 16.99
N ALA A 318 -13.74 -12.20 17.40
CA ALA A 318 -12.98 -11.83 18.60
C ALA A 318 -13.61 -12.32 19.91
N ARG A 319 -14.88 -12.76 19.88
CA ARG A 319 -15.61 -13.36 21.01
C ARG A 319 -15.63 -14.89 20.96
N GLY A 320 -14.88 -15.48 20.03
CA GLY A 320 -14.72 -16.94 19.91
C GLY A 320 -15.77 -17.62 19.03
N GLU A 321 -16.63 -16.87 18.34
CA GLU A 321 -17.51 -17.45 17.33
C GLU A 321 -16.74 -17.76 16.04
N SER A 322 -17.11 -18.85 15.36
CA SER A 322 -16.55 -19.19 14.05
C SER A 322 -17.20 -18.35 12.94
N LEU A 323 -16.40 -17.98 11.93
CA LEU A 323 -16.92 -17.37 10.71
C LEU A 323 -17.32 -18.43 9.69
N PRO A 324 -18.24 -18.12 8.74
CA PRO A 324 -18.70 -19.10 7.76
C PRO A 324 -17.63 -19.60 6.79
N ARG A 325 -16.60 -18.79 6.56
CA ARG A 325 -15.52 -19.05 5.60
C ARG A 325 -14.17 -18.78 6.23
N GLU A 326 -13.17 -19.60 5.88
CA GLU A 326 -11.78 -19.38 6.32
C GLU A 326 -11.21 -18.07 5.78
N GLU A 327 -11.63 -17.68 4.58
CA GLU A 327 -11.23 -16.44 3.94
C GLU A 327 -11.68 -15.19 4.70
N ASP A 328 -12.80 -15.27 5.42
CA ASP A 328 -13.28 -14.18 6.26
C ASP A 328 -12.40 -14.04 7.52
N GLU A 329 -11.88 -15.15 8.07
CA GLU A 329 -10.88 -15.11 9.15
C GLU A 329 -9.55 -14.54 8.65
N HIS A 330 -9.11 -14.92 7.45
CA HIS A 330 -7.92 -14.32 6.83
C HIS A 330 -8.09 -12.81 6.62
N TYR A 331 -9.26 -12.37 6.15
CA TYR A 331 -9.57 -10.95 6.02
C TYR A 331 -9.51 -10.21 7.36
N VAL A 332 -10.17 -10.73 8.41
CA VAL A 332 -10.12 -10.15 9.77
C VAL A 332 -8.68 -10.05 10.26
N MET A 333 -7.92 -11.13 10.18
CA MET A 333 -6.53 -11.14 10.64
C MET A 333 -5.65 -10.17 9.83
N ALA A 334 -5.87 -10.05 8.52
CA ALA A 334 -5.14 -9.09 7.70
C ALA A 334 -5.44 -7.63 8.09
N VAL A 335 -6.66 -7.29 8.52
CA VAL A 335 -6.98 -5.96 9.06
C VAL A 335 -6.26 -5.73 10.39
N LEU A 336 -6.14 -6.76 11.23
CA LEU A 336 -5.37 -6.68 12.49
C LEU A 336 -3.85 -6.51 12.23
N VAL A 337 -3.29 -7.19 11.22
CA VAL A 337 -1.91 -6.99 10.75
C VAL A 337 -1.68 -5.56 10.25
N ARG A 338 -2.65 -4.98 9.54
CA ARG A 338 -2.62 -3.57 9.14
C ARG A 338 -2.61 -2.64 10.36
N GLY A 339 -3.33 -3.00 11.42
CA GLY A 339 -3.50 -2.19 12.61
C GLY A 339 -4.49 -1.03 12.40
N GLY A 340 -4.82 -0.35 13.50
CA GLY A 340 -5.81 0.72 13.53
C GLY A 340 -6.41 0.93 14.92
N VAL A 341 -7.32 1.91 15.00
CA VAL A 341 -8.15 2.16 16.19
C VAL A 341 -9.56 1.69 15.86
N PHE A 342 -10.10 0.76 16.66
CA PHE A 342 -11.34 0.04 16.40
C PHE A 342 -12.29 0.05 17.61
N GLY A 343 -12.10 0.98 18.55
CA GLY A 343 -12.98 1.10 19.71
C GLY A 343 -14.43 1.34 19.29
N GLU A 344 -15.37 0.66 19.96
CA GLU A 344 -16.80 0.93 19.81
C GLU A 344 -17.07 2.38 20.26
N SER A 345 -17.55 3.22 19.34
CA SER A 345 -17.89 4.61 19.62
C SER A 345 -19.40 4.74 19.82
N ASP A 346 -19.83 5.29 20.94
CA ASP A 346 -21.23 5.66 21.22
C ASP A 346 -21.71 6.89 20.40
N LYS A 347 -21.07 7.20 19.26
CA LYS A 347 -21.39 8.38 18.43
C LYS A 347 -22.04 8.00 17.12
#